data_AF-A0A2C0EZF1-F1
#
_entry.id   AF-A0A2C0EZF1-F1
#
_cell.length_a   1.000
_cell.length_b   1.000
_cell.length_c   1.000
_cell.angle_alpha   90.00
_cell.angle_beta   90.00
_cell.angle_gamma   90.00
#
_symmetry.space_group_name_H-M   'P 1'
#
loop_
_entity.id
_entity.type
_entity.pdbx_description
1 polymer ?
#
loop_
_entity_poly.entity_id
_entity_poly.type
_entity_poly.pdbx_seq_one_letter_code
_entity_poly.pdbx_strand_id
1 'polypeptide(L)'
;MIDNLLDGLKEGRIKAAEFGQGVDKAMKEALEGTKISADQVEKWGKAVANGGKEGSSAMTEIAQALSEVDDETKRNELGVKFFGR
;
A
#
# COMPACT_ATOMS: atom_id res chain seq x y z
N MET A 1 38.73 -7.31 -3.17
CA MET A 1 37.89 -6.15 -2.79
C MET A 1 37.18 -5.68 -4.05
N ILE A 2 35.91 -5.27 -3.94
CA ILE A 2 34.92 -5.02 -5.02
C ILE A 2 34.12 -6.28 -5.46
N ASP A 3 33.48 -6.97 -4.52
CA ASP A 3 32.40 -7.96 -4.85
C ASP A 3 31.14 -7.82 -3.98
N ASN A 4 31.03 -6.74 -3.19
CA ASN A 4 29.92 -6.57 -2.22
C ASN A 4 28.93 -5.45 -2.61
N LEU A 5 29.22 -4.70 -3.68
CA LEU A 5 28.34 -3.63 -4.16
C LEU A 5 27.26 -4.16 -5.13
N LEU A 6 27.55 -5.23 -5.87
CA LEU A 6 26.61 -5.84 -6.80
C LEU A 6 25.56 -6.69 -6.07
N ASP A 7 25.90 -7.26 -4.92
CA ASP A 7 24.98 -8.09 -4.13
C ASP A 7 23.88 -7.24 -3.48
N GLY A 8 24.25 -6.09 -2.89
CA GLY A 8 23.29 -5.14 -2.34
C GLY A 8 22.31 -4.55 -3.36
N LEU A 9 22.74 -4.36 -4.62
CA LEU A 9 21.86 -3.90 -5.71
C LEU A 9 20.89 -5.00 -6.18
N LYS A 10 21.32 -6.27 -6.12
CA LYS A 10 20.50 -7.43 -6.48
C LYS A 10 19.45 -7.72 -5.40
N GLU A 11 19.86 -7.71 -4.14
CA GLU A 11 18.99 -7.75 -2.96
C GLU A 11 17.98 -6.59 -2.95
N GLY A 12 18.43 -5.37 -3.29
CA GLY A 12 17.57 -4.20 -3.42
C GLY A 12 16.54 -4.33 -4.54
N ARG A 13 16.90 -4.96 -5.67
CA ARG A 13 15.96 -5.28 -6.76
C ARG A 13 14.99 -6.40 -6.42
N ILE A 14 15.41 -7.42 -5.66
CA ILE A 14 14.52 -8.48 -5.18
C ILE A 14 13.53 -7.90 -4.17
N LYS A 15 13.99 -7.12 -3.20
CA LYS A 15 13.11 -6.42 -2.26
C LYS A 15 12.20 -5.39 -2.93
N ALA A 16 12.66 -4.70 -3.97
CA ALA A 16 11.83 -3.80 -4.77
C ALA A 16 10.86 -4.55 -5.69
N ALA A 17 11.21 -5.75 -6.16
CA ALA A 17 10.29 -6.64 -6.86
C ALA A 17 9.28 -7.27 -5.90
N GLU A 18 9.65 -7.57 -4.65
CA GLU A 18 8.78 -7.99 -3.56
C GLU A 18 7.89 -6.85 -3.07
N PHE A 19 8.36 -5.59 -3.10
CA PHE A 19 7.54 -4.39 -2.91
C PHE A 19 6.66 -4.08 -4.13
N GLY A 20 7.13 -4.35 -5.35
CA GLY A 20 6.32 -4.36 -6.59
C GLY A 20 5.31 -5.52 -6.62
N GLN A 21 5.57 -6.58 -5.86
CA GLN A 21 4.64 -7.64 -5.47
C GLN A 21 3.88 -7.30 -4.17
N GLY A 22 4.24 -6.23 -3.49
CA GLY A 22 3.93 -5.89 -2.09
C GLY A 22 2.76 -4.92 -1.94
N VAL A 23 1.96 -4.77 -2.98
CA VAL A 23 0.53 -4.80 -2.77
C VAL A 23 0.21 -6.29 -2.64
N ASP A 24 0.26 -6.79 -1.41
CA ASP A 24 0.01 -8.19 -1.05
C ASP A 24 -1.19 -8.73 -1.85
N LYS A 25 -1.26 -10.02 -2.18
CA LYS A 25 -2.34 -10.54 -3.04
C LYS A 25 -3.72 -10.12 -2.52
N ALA A 26 -3.86 -10.15 -1.20
CA ALA A 26 -5.02 -9.66 -0.47
C ALA A 26 -5.29 -8.16 -0.70
N MET A 27 -4.27 -7.32 -0.81
CA MET A 27 -4.42 -5.91 -1.13
C MET A 27 -4.80 -5.71 -2.60
N LYS A 28 -4.23 -6.48 -3.54
CA LYS A 28 -4.65 -6.42 -4.96
C LYS A 28 -6.10 -6.88 -5.15
N GLU A 29 -6.49 -7.99 -4.52
CA GLU A 29 -7.86 -8.51 -4.55
C GLU A 29 -8.86 -7.51 -3.93
N ALA A 30 -8.45 -6.83 -2.87
CA ALA A 30 -9.27 -5.83 -2.21
C ALA A 30 -9.37 -4.52 -3.01
N LEU A 31 -8.34 -4.17 -3.78
CA LEU A 31 -8.36 -3.06 -4.74
C LEU A 31 -9.08 -3.43 -6.06
N GLU A 32 -9.20 -4.71 -6.37
CA GLU A 32 -9.86 -5.21 -7.57
C GLU A 32 -11.33 -4.80 -7.57
N GLY A 33 -11.79 -4.11 -8.62
CA GLY A 33 -13.15 -3.55 -8.69
C GLY A 33 -13.35 -2.25 -7.90
N THR A 34 -12.29 -1.68 -7.32
CA THR A 34 -12.29 -0.32 -6.79
C THR A 34 -11.61 0.64 -7.78
N LYS A 35 -11.78 1.95 -7.59
CA LYS A 35 -11.03 2.98 -8.34
C LYS A 35 -9.63 3.24 -7.76
N ILE A 36 -9.23 2.48 -6.74
CA ILE A 36 -8.01 2.73 -5.98
C ILE A 36 -6.84 2.03 -6.66
N SER A 37 -5.80 2.80 -6.98
CA SER A 37 -4.58 2.28 -7.60
C SER A 37 -3.55 1.80 -6.56
N ALA A 38 -2.75 0.81 -6.93
CA ALA A 38 -1.62 0.33 -6.15
C ALA A 38 -0.65 1.47 -5.75
N ASP A 39 -0.37 2.39 -6.66
CA ASP A 39 0.46 3.57 -6.40
C ASP A 39 -0.15 4.51 -5.35
N GLN A 40 -1.47 4.71 -5.35
CA GLN A 40 -2.16 5.49 -4.31
C GLN A 40 -2.04 4.81 -2.96
N VAL A 41 -2.25 3.50 -2.91
CA VAL A 41 -2.08 2.71 -1.68
C VAL A 41 -0.66 2.82 -1.15
N GLU A 42 0.37 2.71 -2.00
CA GLU A 42 1.76 2.84 -1.59
C GLU A 42 2.05 4.25 -1.04
N LYS A 43 1.52 5.29 -1.70
CA LYS A 43 1.60 6.68 -1.22
C LYS A 43 0.96 6.85 0.14
N TRP A 44 -0.25 6.34 0.31
CA TRP A 44 -0.95 6.43 1.59
C TRP A 44 -0.23 5.65 2.68
N GLY A 45 0.26 4.43 2.39
CA GLY A 45 1.04 3.64 3.32
C GLY A 45 2.30 4.36 3.79
N LYS A 46 3.06 4.98 2.86
CA LYS A 46 4.23 5.80 3.19
C LYS A 46 3.86 7.03 4.02
N ALA A 47 2.79 7.73 3.66
CA ALA A 47 2.34 8.93 4.38
C ALA A 47 1.83 8.61 5.80
N VAL A 48 1.04 7.54 5.95
CA VAL A 48 0.57 7.03 7.25
C VAL A 48 1.74 6.59 8.11
N ALA A 49 2.73 5.89 7.54
CA ALA A 49 3.94 5.48 8.25
C ALA A 49 4.82 6.68 8.67
N ASN A 50 4.92 7.72 7.83
CA ASN A 50 5.62 8.96 8.16
C ASN A 50 4.91 9.73 9.29
N GLY A 51 3.60 9.53 9.45
CA GLY A 51 2.81 10.14 10.52
C GLY A 51 2.66 11.66 10.38
N GLY A 52 2.08 12.29 11.40
CA GLY A 52 1.83 13.74 11.39
C GLY A 52 0.76 14.17 10.39
N LYS A 53 0.92 15.36 9.81
CA LYS A 53 -0.09 15.99 8.94
C LYS A 53 -0.33 15.19 7.65
N GLU A 54 0.73 14.66 7.05
CA GLU A 54 0.64 13.84 5.83
C GLU A 54 -0.05 12.51 6.11
N GLY A 55 0.24 11.87 7.25
CA GLY A 55 -0.45 10.66 7.67
C GLY A 55 -1.95 10.89 7.91
N SER A 56 -2.33 11.97 8.58
CA SER A 56 -3.75 12.31 8.76
C SER A 56 -4.47 12.61 7.44
N SER A 57 -3.82 13.30 6.50
CA SER A 57 -4.37 13.52 5.16
C SER A 57 -4.55 12.20 4.41
N ALA A 58 -3.54 11.33 4.43
CA ALA A 58 -3.61 10.02 3.80
C ALA A 58 -4.71 9.14 4.39
N MET A 59 -4.90 9.12 5.70
CA MET A 59 -6.02 8.40 6.33
C MET A 59 -7.39 8.92 5.85
N THR A 60 -7.51 10.24 5.64
CA THR A 60 -8.75 10.85 5.15
C THR A 60 -9.01 10.45 3.70
N GLU A 61 -7.97 10.49 2.85
CA GLU A 61 -8.06 10.05 1.45
C GLU A 61 -8.39 8.56 1.35
N ILE A 62 -7.77 7.71 2.16
CA ILE A 62 -8.11 6.28 2.26
C ILE A 62 -9.60 6.15 2.60
N ALA A 63 -10.07 6.79 3.67
CA ALA A 63 -11.47 6.67 4.10
C ALA A 63 -12.46 7.15 3.02
N GLN A 64 -12.12 8.21 2.29
CA GLN A 64 -12.94 8.72 1.19
C GLN A 64 -12.98 7.73 0.03
N ALA A 65 -11.83 7.20 -0.37
CA ALA A 65 -11.72 6.20 -1.43
C ALA A 65 -12.45 4.90 -1.05
N LEU A 66 -12.39 4.48 0.21
CA LEU A 66 -13.18 3.37 0.74
C LEU A 66 -14.68 3.64 0.68
N SER A 67 -15.11 4.87 0.95
CA SER A 67 -16.53 5.24 0.81
C SER A 67 -17.02 5.19 -0.64
N GLU A 68 -16.13 5.31 -1.62
CA GLU A 68 -16.44 5.13 -3.04
C GLU A 68 -16.42 3.66 -3.48
N VAL A 69 -16.05 2.73 -2.58
CA VAL A 69 -16.17 1.29 -2.83
C VAL A 69 -17.61 0.86 -2.59
N ASP A 70 -18.29 0.54 -3.69
CA ASP A 70 -19.68 0.06 -3.70
C ASP A 70 -19.86 -1.24 -2.89
N ASP A 71 -18.86 -2.12 -2.94
CA ASP A 71 -18.88 -3.40 -2.22
C ASP A 71 -18.52 -3.20 -0.73
N GLU A 72 -19.52 -3.33 0.13
CA GLU A 72 -19.35 -3.18 1.58
C GLU A 72 -18.36 -4.20 2.16
N THR A 73 -18.30 -5.42 1.61
CA THR A 73 -17.35 -6.45 2.06
C THR A 73 -15.93 -6.00 1.76
N LYS A 74 -15.67 -5.54 0.54
CA LYS A 74 -14.34 -5.02 0.14
C LYS A 74 -13.95 -3.78 0.92
N ARG A 75 -14.90 -2.86 1.14
CA ARG A 75 -14.69 -1.66 1.95
C ARG A 75 -14.23 -2.02 3.36
N ASN A 76 -14.90 -3.00 3.98
CA ASN A 76 -14.58 -3.43 5.33
C ASN A 76 -13.22 -4.15 5.38
N GLU A 77 -12.94 -5.00 4.39
CA GLU A 77 -11.69 -5.73 4.29
C GLU A 77 -10.48 -4.80 4.08
N LEU A 78 -10.62 -3.80 3.19
CA LEU A 78 -9.62 -2.75 3.01
C LEU A 78 -9.50 -1.88 4.26
N GLY A 79 -10.62 -1.50 4.90
CA GLY A 79 -10.62 -0.73 6.13
C GLY A 79 -9.85 -1.43 7.25
N VAL A 80 -10.05 -2.74 7.43
CA VAL A 80 -9.30 -3.54 8.40
C VAL A 80 -7.81 -3.59 8.03
N LYS A 81 -7.46 -3.72 6.74
CA LYS A 81 -6.06 -3.72 6.29
C LYS A 81 -5.36 -2.37 6.49
N PHE A 82 -6.05 -1.26 6.24
CA PHE A 82 -5.48 0.08 6.36
C PHE A 82 -5.42 0.58 7.80
N PHE A 83 -6.45 0.29 8.60
CA PHE A 83 -6.61 0.86 9.94
C PHE A 83 -6.30 -0.12 11.08
N GLY A 84 -6.10 -1.41 10.77
CA GLY A 84 -5.62 -2.43 11.71
C GLY A 84 -6.34 -2.37 13.05
N ARG A 85 -7.64 -2.67 13.08
CA ARG A 85 -8.38 -2.72 14.34
C ARG A 85 -8.12 -4.02 15.10
#